data_AF-A0A453DSU2-F1
#
_entry.id   AF-A0A453DSU2-F1
#
_cell.length_a   1.000
_cell.length_b   1.000
_cell.length_c   1.000
_cell.angle_alpha   90.00
_cell.angle_beta   90.00
_cell.angle_gamma   90.00
#
_symmetry.space_group_name_H-M   'P 1'
#
loop_
_entity.id
_entity.type
_entity.pdbx_description
1 polymer ?
#
loop_
_entity_poly.entity_id
_entity_poly.type
_entity_poly.pdbx_seq_one_letter_code
_entity_poly.pdbx_strand_id
1 'polypeptide(L)'
;MPPTCRCLDEVEECAPACKACEPSGFNPAFHVCNDQYHGDPGPTCGKEERPWTCCDRTVCTKSMPPTCRCLDEVEECAPACKRCEPFGINPNRHVCNDQYHGDPGPTCGKDDDDDDHPSGSPSLAAATQMQLLLVSLILLLFIQSP
;
A
#
# COMPACT_ATOMS: atom_id res chain seq x y z
N MET A 1 15.68 10.74 -2.09
CA MET A 1 16.87 10.02 -2.58
C MET A 1 16.41 8.63 -2.99
N PRO A 2 16.51 8.23 -4.27
CA PRO A 2 16.03 6.93 -4.72
C PRO A 2 16.81 5.79 -4.07
N PRO A 3 16.20 4.61 -3.87
CA PRO A 3 16.91 3.48 -3.30
C PRO A 3 17.88 2.88 -4.33
N THR A 4 18.92 2.22 -3.82
CA THR A 4 19.80 1.36 -4.60
C THR A 4 19.41 -0.10 -4.33
N CYS A 5 19.01 -0.82 -5.38
CA CYS A 5 18.39 -2.14 -5.31
C CYS A 5 19.21 -3.19 -6.08
N ARG A 6 19.08 -4.44 -5.68
CA ARG A 6 19.56 -5.62 -6.43
C ARG A 6 18.46 -6.67 -6.42
N CYS A 7 18.18 -7.28 -7.57
CA CYS A 7 17.22 -8.38 -7.66
C CYS A 7 17.88 -9.67 -7.15
N LEU A 8 17.19 -10.43 -6.31
CA LEU A 8 17.71 -11.69 -5.75
C LEU A 8 16.97 -12.92 -6.29
N ASP A 9 16.15 -12.73 -7.32
CA ASP A 9 15.38 -13.80 -7.93
C ASP A 9 16.34 -14.79 -8.62
N GLU A 10 16.15 -16.08 -8.33
CA GLU A 10 16.83 -17.17 -9.03
C GLU A 10 16.08 -17.49 -10.32
N VAL A 11 16.77 -17.40 -11.45
CA VAL A 11 16.22 -17.66 -12.79
C VAL A 11 17.04 -18.74 -13.49
N GLU A 12 16.41 -19.51 -14.38
CA GLU A 12 17.13 -20.50 -15.20
C GLU A 12 17.99 -19.81 -16.28
N GLU A 13 17.48 -18.71 -16.84
CA GLU A 13 18.18 -17.87 -17.81
C GLU A 13 17.98 -16.39 -17.44
N CYS A 14 19.06 -15.61 -17.45
CA CYS A 14 18.99 -14.19 -17.16
C CYS A 14 18.27 -13.41 -18.26
N ALA A 15 17.51 -12.38 -17.85
CA ALA A 15 16.89 -11.46 -18.78
C ALA A 15 17.95 -10.72 -19.63
N PRO A 16 17.65 -10.37 -20.90
CA PRO A 16 18.59 -9.65 -21.78
C PRO A 16 19.05 -8.29 -21.24
N ALA A 17 18.28 -7.70 -20.32
CA ALA A 17 18.60 -6.44 -19.67
C ALA A 17 19.66 -6.57 -18.57
N CYS A 18 19.92 -7.79 -18.07
CA CYS A 18 20.92 -8.04 -17.03
C CYS A 18 22.32 -8.08 -17.64
N LYS A 19 23.26 -7.30 -17.09
CA LYS A 19 24.66 -7.25 -17.53
C LYS A 19 25.53 -8.27 -16.79
N ALA A 20 25.32 -8.44 -15.49
CA ALA A 20 26.06 -9.35 -14.62
C ALA A 20 25.19 -10.53 -14.19
N CYS A 21 25.12 -11.56 -15.03
CA CYS A 21 24.44 -12.82 -14.72
C CYS A 21 25.42 -13.81 -14.08
N GLU A 22 25.19 -14.20 -12.83
CA GLU A 22 26.08 -15.13 -12.11
C GLU A 22 25.31 -16.35 -11.61
N PRO A 23 25.94 -17.54 -11.54
CA PRO A 23 25.31 -18.73 -11.00
C PRO A 23 24.94 -18.55 -9.53
N SER A 24 23.82 -19.13 -9.11
CA SER A 24 23.36 -19.09 -7.73
C SER A 24 24.25 -19.97 -6.84
N GLY A 25 24.36 -19.59 -5.56
CA GLY A 25 25.33 -20.18 -4.64
C GLY A 25 25.06 -21.65 -4.28
N PHE A 26 23.84 -22.15 -4.49
CA PHE A 26 23.46 -23.51 -4.08
C PHE A 26 23.27 -24.46 -5.27
N ASN A 27 22.89 -23.94 -6.44
CA ASN A 27 22.66 -24.75 -7.62
C ASN A 27 23.13 -24.01 -8.89
N PRO A 28 24.14 -24.55 -9.62
CA PRO A 28 24.66 -23.90 -10.82
C PRO A 28 23.66 -23.87 -11.99
N ALA A 29 22.52 -24.57 -11.89
CA ALA A 29 21.45 -24.47 -12.87
C ALA A 29 20.67 -23.14 -12.75
N PHE A 30 20.71 -22.48 -11.60
CA PHE A 30 20.06 -21.20 -11.39
C PHE A 30 21.07 -20.07 -11.43
N HIS A 31 20.60 -18.90 -11.84
CA HIS A 31 21.39 -17.69 -12.02
C HIS A 31 20.70 -16.53 -11.30
N VAL A 32 21.46 -15.54 -10.85
CA VAL A 32 20.96 -14.32 -10.23
C VAL A 32 21.53 -13.13 -10.99
N CYS A 33 20.69 -12.12 -11.22
CA CYS A 33 21.16 -10.86 -11.80
C CYS A 33 21.80 -9.98 -10.73
N ASN A 34 23.12 -9.77 -10.84
CA ASN A 34 23.89 -8.98 -9.87
C ASN A 34 23.98 -7.49 -10.18
N ASP A 35 23.25 -7.03 -11.20
CA ASP A 35 23.17 -5.61 -11.53
C ASP A 35 22.61 -4.82 -10.34
N GLN A 36 23.26 -3.70 -10.05
CA GLN A 36 22.78 -2.73 -9.09
C GLN A 36 21.96 -1.65 -9.82
N TYR A 37 20.74 -1.43 -9.36
CA TYR A 37 19.81 -0.47 -9.93
C TYR A 37 19.56 0.67 -8.96
N HIS A 38 19.45 1.90 -9.45
CA HIS A 38 19.19 3.07 -8.60
C HIS A 38 17.86 3.72 -9.03
N GLY A 39 16.81 3.48 -8.27
CA GLY A 39 15.45 3.89 -8.61
C GLY A 39 14.42 2.95 -8.01
N ASP A 40 13.16 3.09 -8.44
CA ASP A 40 12.09 2.18 -8.06
C ASP A 40 12.37 0.74 -8.56
N PRO A 41 12.42 -0.28 -7.69
CA PRO A 41 12.78 -1.66 -8.07
C PRO A 41 11.80 -2.30 -9.06
N GLY A 42 10.70 -1.62 -9.38
CA GLY A 42 9.65 -2.14 -10.22
C GLY A 42 8.81 -3.16 -9.45
N PRO A 43 7.91 -3.83 -10.17
CA PRO A 43 7.00 -4.75 -9.55
C PRO A 43 7.62 -6.09 -9.20
N THR A 44 7.00 -6.81 -8.27
CA THR A 44 7.32 -8.21 -8.03
C THR A 44 6.98 -9.08 -9.25
N CYS A 45 7.84 -10.07 -9.51
CA CYS A 45 7.58 -11.11 -10.51
C CYS A 45 6.28 -11.85 -10.15
N GLY A 46 5.44 -12.10 -11.17
CA GLY A 46 4.15 -12.76 -10.95
C GLY A 46 3.21 -11.95 -10.08
N LYS A 47 3.00 -10.65 -10.38
CA LYS A 47 1.86 -9.89 -9.84
C LYS A 47 0.60 -10.72 -10.01
N GLU A 48 0.21 -11.45 -8.98
CA GLU A 48 -1.13 -11.96 -8.92
C GLU A 48 -2.01 -10.72 -8.90
N GLU A 49 -2.92 -10.62 -9.86
CA GLU A 49 -3.82 -9.48 -9.89
C GLU A 49 -4.59 -9.47 -8.57
N ARG A 50 -4.57 -8.34 -7.88
CA ARG A 50 -5.22 -8.22 -6.58
C ARG A 50 -6.70 -8.56 -6.75
N PRO A 51 -7.28 -9.42 -5.90
CA PRO A 51 -8.66 -9.90 -6.10
C PRO A 51 -9.75 -8.83 -5.93
N TRP A 52 -9.38 -7.60 -5.56
CA TRP A 52 -10.28 -6.45 -5.34
C TRP A 52 -9.60 -5.14 -5.79
N THR A 53 -10.41 -4.16 -6.20
CA THR A 53 -9.94 -2.83 -6.64
C THR A 53 -9.60 -1.92 -5.46
N CYS A 54 -10.49 -1.88 -4.47
CA CYS A 54 -10.34 -1.19 -3.18
C CYS A 54 -10.81 -2.12 -2.07
N CYS A 55 -10.45 -1.84 -0.82
CA CYS A 55 -10.97 -2.59 0.32
C CYS A 55 -11.02 -1.74 1.59
N ASP A 56 -12.20 -1.59 2.18
CA ASP A 56 -12.40 -0.91 3.46
C ASP A 56 -12.03 -1.80 4.65
N ARG A 57 -12.35 -3.10 4.55
CA ARG A 57 -12.17 -4.08 5.64
C ARG A 57 -11.08 -5.09 5.29
N THR A 58 -9.83 -4.66 5.37
CA THR A 58 -8.67 -5.51 5.12
C THR A 58 -8.21 -6.25 6.37
N VAL A 59 -7.88 -7.54 6.24
CA VAL A 59 -7.21 -8.33 7.29
C VAL A 59 -5.93 -8.91 6.73
N CYS A 60 -4.79 -8.56 7.35
CA CYS A 60 -3.46 -8.92 6.88
C CYS A 60 -2.62 -9.63 7.95
N THR A 61 -1.71 -10.49 7.53
CA THR A 61 -0.64 -11.01 8.39
C THR A 61 0.35 -9.90 8.75
N LYS A 62 1.18 -10.13 9.77
CA LYS A 62 2.22 -9.17 10.22
C LYS A 62 3.56 -9.34 9.48
N SER A 63 3.60 -10.05 8.37
CA SER A 63 4.81 -10.25 7.56
C SER A 63 5.05 -9.06 6.61
N MET A 64 6.25 -9.00 6.01
CA MET A 64 6.59 -8.03 4.97
C MET A 64 7.15 -8.77 3.73
N PRO A 65 6.39 -8.89 2.62
CA PRO A 65 5.03 -8.39 2.42
C PRO A 65 3.98 -9.15 3.26
N PRO A 66 2.83 -8.54 3.57
CA PRO A 66 1.74 -9.22 4.24
C PRO A 66 0.97 -10.13 3.27
N THR A 67 0.27 -11.12 3.81
CA THR A 67 -0.81 -11.82 3.11
C THR A 67 -2.14 -11.27 3.63
N CYS A 68 -2.93 -10.70 2.74
CA CYS A 68 -4.15 -9.96 3.03
C CYS A 68 -5.41 -10.64 2.47
N ARG A 69 -6.56 -10.35 3.08
CA ARG A 69 -7.91 -10.69 2.61
C ARG A 69 -8.78 -9.44 2.70
N CYS A 70 -9.72 -9.29 1.77
CA CYS A 70 -10.75 -8.28 1.86
C CYS A 70 -12.07 -8.88 2.37
N LEU A 71 -12.69 -8.23 3.34
CA LEU A 71 -13.95 -8.66 3.94
C LEU A 71 -15.12 -7.76 3.56
N ASP A 72 -14.97 -6.99 2.49
CA ASP A 72 -16.03 -6.13 1.98
C ASP A 72 -17.16 -6.97 1.38
N GLU A 73 -18.38 -6.62 1.75
CA GLU A 73 -19.60 -7.18 1.20
C GLU A 73 -19.98 -6.38 -0.05
N VAL A 74 -19.79 -6.98 -1.22
CA VAL A 74 -20.03 -6.35 -2.53
C VAL A 74 -21.24 -6.98 -3.21
N GLU A 75 -21.83 -6.28 -4.18
CA GLU A 75 -22.90 -6.86 -5.01
C GLU A 75 -22.31 -7.89 -5.98
N GLU A 76 -21.20 -7.54 -6.61
CA GLU A 76 -20.44 -8.41 -7.51
C GLU A 76 -18.96 -8.35 -7.15
N CYS A 77 -18.28 -9.50 -7.12
CA CYS A 77 -16.84 -9.53 -6.92
C CYS A 77 -16.09 -9.03 -8.15
N ALA A 78 -14.88 -8.50 -7.95
CA ALA A 78 -14.01 -8.11 -9.05
C ALA A 78 -13.64 -9.33 -9.93
N PRO A 79 -13.34 -9.13 -11.24
CA PRO A 79 -13.02 -10.23 -12.15
C PRO A 79 -11.81 -11.08 -11.73
N ALA A 80 -10.87 -10.48 -11.00
CA ALA A 80 -9.69 -11.17 -10.48
C ALA A 80 -9.99 -12.09 -9.28
N CYS A 81 -11.17 -11.97 -8.66
CA CYS A 81 -11.58 -12.83 -7.56
C CYS A 81 -12.00 -14.22 -8.06
N LYS A 82 -11.24 -15.24 -7.67
CA LYS A 82 -11.47 -16.66 -7.99
C LYS A 82 -12.52 -17.29 -7.08
N ARG A 83 -12.65 -16.81 -5.84
CA ARG A 83 -13.60 -17.34 -4.83
C ARG A 83 -14.57 -16.27 -4.35
N CYS A 84 -15.58 -16.00 -5.16
CA CYS A 84 -16.69 -15.12 -4.83
C CYS A 84 -17.82 -15.94 -4.22
N GLU A 85 -18.11 -15.75 -2.93
CA GLU A 85 -19.11 -16.54 -2.20
C GLU A 85 -20.18 -15.64 -1.57
N PRO A 86 -21.44 -16.09 -1.49
CA PRO A 86 -22.51 -15.31 -0.86
C PRO A 86 -22.24 -15.12 0.63
N PHE A 87 -22.55 -13.92 1.13
CA PHE A 87 -22.37 -13.58 2.53
C PHE A 87 -23.62 -13.90 3.35
N GLY A 88 -23.50 -14.93 4.20
CA GLY A 88 -24.58 -15.35 5.10
C GLY A 88 -25.80 -15.87 4.35
N ILE A 89 -26.99 -15.35 4.68
CA ILE A 89 -28.28 -15.79 4.09
C ILE A 89 -28.68 -14.88 2.92
N ASN A 90 -28.00 -13.74 2.71
CA ASN A 90 -28.36 -12.81 1.64
C ASN A 90 -27.67 -13.21 0.32
N PRO A 91 -28.41 -13.71 -0.69
CA PRO A 91 -27.80 -14.14 -1.95
C PRO A 91 -27.31 -12.98 -2.82
N ASN A 92 -27.65 -11.73 -2.49
CA ASN A 92 -27.29 -10.54 -3.29
C ASN A 92 -26.01 -9.86 -2.81
N ARG A 93 -25.37 -10.37 -1.75
CA ARG A 93 -24.12 -9.85 -1.20
C ARG A 93 -23.09 -10.95 -1.25
N HIS A 94 -21.90 -10.62 -1.75
CA HIS A 94 -20.79 -11.54 -1.92
C HIS A 94 -19.56 -11.01 -1.20
N VAL A 95 -18.68 -11.93 -0.80
CA VAL A 95 -17.35 -11.62 -0.28
C VAL A 95 -16.33 -12.38 -1.11
N CYS A 96 -15.24 -11.69 -1.46
CA CYS A 96 -14.11 -12.34 -2.08
C CYS A 96 -13.23 -13.03 -1.03
N ASN A 97 -13.15 -14.37 -1.07
CA ASN A 97 -12.40 -15.16 -0.10
C ASN A 97 -10.94 -15.42 -0.50
N ASP A 98 -10.44 -14.74 -1.53
CA ASP A 98 -9.06 -14.86 -1.96
C ASP A 98 -8.08 -14.19 -1.01
N GLN A 99 -6.87 -14.77 -0.97
CA GLN A 99 -5.74 -14.23 -0.23
C GLN A 99 -4.79 -13.62 -1.24
N TYR A 100 -4.27 -12.43 -0.91
CA TYR A 100 -3.33 -11.71 -1.74
C TYR A 100 -2.03 -11.48 -0.97
N HIS A 101 -0.89 -11.89 -1.52
CA HIS A 101 0.42 -11.60 -0.91
C HIS A 101 0.96 -10.28 -1.47
N GLY A 102 0.85 -9.22 -0.69
CA GLY A 102 1.23 -7.87 -1.10
C GLY A 102 0.41 -6.80 -0.41
N ASP A 103 0.55 -5.58 -0.93
CA ASP A 103 -0.20 -4.42 -0.45
C ASP A 103 -1.71 -4.58 -0.74
N PRO A 104 -2.60 -4.44 0.26
CA PRO A 104 -4.04 -4.60 0.05
C PRO A 104 -4.66 -3.49 -0.81
N GLY A 105 -3.93 -2.42 -1.09
CA GLY A 105 -4.34 -1.24 -1.85
C GLY A 105 -5.24 -0.28 -1.07
N PRO A 106 -5.87 0.68 -1.77
CA PRO A 106 -6.60 1.76 -1.14
C PRO A 106 -7.95 1.32 -0.54
N THR A 107 -8.46 2.11 0.41
CA THR A 107 -9.84 2.04 0.91
C THR A 107 -10.85 2.48 -0.15
N CYS A 108 -12.09 2.04 -0.05
CA CYS A 108 -13.17 2.40 -0.96
C CYS A 108 -13.76 3.78 -0.56
N GLY A 109 -13.56 4.77 -1.42
CA GLY A 109 -14.05 6.14 -1.25
C GLY A 109 -13.66 6.95 -2.47
N LYS A 110 -14.41 8.02 -2.76
CA LYS A 110 -14.10 8.86 -3.93
C LYS A 110 -12.71 9.44 -3.75
N ASP A 111 -11.93 9.41 -4.82
CA ASP A 111 -10.82 10.33 -5.01
C ASP A 111 -11.34 11.72 -4.60
N ASP A 112 -10.79 12.29 -3.54
CA ASP A 112 -10.74 13.73 -3.49
C ASP A 112 -9.85 14.09 -4.70
N ASP A 113 -10.45 14.77 -5.68
CA ASP A 113 -9.77 15.43 -6.78
C ASP A 113 -8.71 16.40 -6.20
N ASP A 114 -7.56 15.88 -5.76
CA ASP A 114 -6.40 16.66 -5.34
C ASP A 114 -5.13 15.93 -5.81
N ASP A 115 -4.87 16.05 -7.11
CA ASP A 115 -3.52 16.21 -7.63
C ASP A 115 -2.85 17.39 -6.90
N ASP A 116 -2.36 17.19 -5.68
CA ASP A 116 -1.19 17.91 -5.16
C ASP A 116 -0.48 17.08 -4.09
N HIS A 117 0.69 16.60 -4.48
CA HIS A 117 1.71 16.15 -3.55
C HIS A 117 2.06 17.31 -2.60
N PRO A 118 1.95 17.10 -1.28
CA PRO A 118 3.19 17.09 -0.53
C PRO A 118 3.25 15.88 0.38
N SER A 119 4.28 15.06 0.13
CA SER A 119 4.84 14.21 1.17
C SER A 119 5.31 15.09 2.34
N GLY A 120 4.49 15.17 3.38
CA GLY A 120 4.82 15.77 4.65
C GLY A 120 4.38 14.86 5.79
N SER A 121 5.34 14.19 6.43
CA SER A 121 5.12 13.50 7.70
C SER A 121 4.46 14.44 8.72
N PRO A 122 3.57 13.97 9.61
CA PRO A 122 3.09 14.81 10.71
C PRO A 122 4.22 14.97 11.73
N SER A 123 4.99 16.05 11.57
CA SER A 123 5.81 16.58 12.64
C SER A 123 4.87 17.13 13.71
N LEU A 124 4.99 16.62 14.92
CA LEU A 124 4.39 17.22 16.11
C LEU A 124 4.80 18.70 16.20
N ALA A 125 3.85 19.53 16.62
CA ALA A 125 3.96 20.95 17.00
C ALA A 125 3.71 22.00 15.90
N ALA A 126 2.46 22.48 15.82
CA ALA A 126 2.15 23.89 15.51
C ALA A 126 0.78 24.25 16.09
N ALA A 127 0.70 24.38 17.41
CA ALA A 127 -0.41 25.05 18.06
C ALA A 127 -0.36 26.55 17.72
N THR A 128 -1.07 26.92 16.66
CA THR A 128 -2.03 28.05 16.65
C THR A 128 -1.59 29.35 17.33
N GLN A 129 -0.78 30.16 16.63
CA GLN A 129 -0.62 31.59 16.94
C GLN A 129 -1.96 32.36 16.98
N MET A 130 -2.99 31.88 16.29
CA MET A 130 -4.33 32.48 16.29
C MET A 130 -5.10 32.26 17.60
N GLN A 131 -4.81 31.20 18.36
CA GLN A 131 -5.52 30.90 19.62
C GLN A 131 -4.98 31.75 20.79
N LEU A 132 -3.69 32.07 20.82
CA LEU A 132 -3.10 32.96 21.85
C LEU A 132 -3.63 34.40 21.76
N LEU A 133 -3.91 34.91 20.56
CA LEU A 133 -4.48 36.25 20.37
C LEU A 133 -5.93 36.33 20.88
N LEU A 134 -6.74 35.29 20.64
CA LEU A 134 -8.11 35.20 21.13
C LEU A 134 -8.16 35.15 22.67
N VAL A 135 -7.30 34.33 23.30
CA VAL A 135 -7.24 34.25 24.77
C VAL A 135 -6.77 35.57 25.40
N SER A 136 -5.84 36.28 24.75
CA SER A 136 -5.37 37.60 25.22
C SER A 136 -6.43 38.69 25.08
N LEU A 137 -7.20 38.69 23.98
CA LEU A 137 -8.29 39.65 23.77
C LEU A 137 -9.42 39.43 24.78
N ILE A 138 -9.75 38.17 25.06
CA ILE A 138 -10.76 37.80 26.06
C ILE A 138 -10.32 38.24 27.46
N LEU A 139 -9.06 38.04 27.84
CA LEU A 139 -8.54 38.47 29.14
C LEU A 139 -8.58 40.00 29.29
N LEU A 140 -8.24 40.76 28.24
CA LEU A 140 -8.28 42.23 28.26
C LEU A 140 -9.69 42.81 28.40
N LEU A 141 -10.72 42.10 27.92
CA LEU A 141 -12.12 42.49 28.07
C LEU A 141 -12.63 42.32 29.52
N PHE A 142 -12.13 41.32 30.25
CA PHE A 142 -12.53 41.08 31.65
C PHE A 142 -11.92 42.07 32.65
N ILE A 143 -10.79 42.70 32.33
CA ILE A 143 -10.08 43.61 33.25
C ILE A 143 -10.57 45.08 33.09
N GLN A 144 -11.32 45.38 32.03
CA GLN A 144 -11.80 46.74 31.71
C GLN A 144 -13.30 46.96 31.95
N SER A 145 -14.05 45.94 32.37
CA SER A 145 -15.41 46.12 32.87
C SER A 145 -15.37 46.39 34.38
N PRO A 146 -15.71 47.61 34.85
CA PRO A 146 -15.71 47.95 36.28
C PRO A 146 -16.82 47.24 37.07
#